data_AF-A0AAE4UVE3-F1
#
_entry.id   AF-A0AAE4UVE3-F1
#
_cell.length_a   1.000
_cell.length_b   1.000
_cell.length_c   1.000
_cell.angle_alpha   90.00
_cell.angle_beta   90.00
_cell.angle_gamma   90.00
#
_symmetry.space_group_name_H-M   'P 1'
#
loop_
_entity.id
_entity.type
_entity.pdbx_description
1 polymer ?
#
loop_
_entity_poly.entity_id
_entity_poly.type
_entity_poly.pdbx_seq_one_letter_code
_entity_poly.pdbx_strand_id
1 'polypeptide(L)'
;MGNREERSRGRSRLAFITSGEDAHLPPGAVAPSGPSTPGWLAHAEDAEPEDAPSWSAQGRWSRALPERWWGARVDPGRAGAAVLVIVGLILATVAVISVRSGQPEAQAVPSLPLAHVRSEATPAAEPAEAARPQLPPPVDEIVVSVVGLVSTPGLVRLLPGSRVADALAAAGGVRTGGDTLALNLAQRLSDGDQIVVGVAAPAAAPSAVGGVSTPGAAPADGKATTGGLVDLNTATETELDALPGVGPVTAAAIIAWRTTNGKFTDVAQLGEVDGIGPVRLEKLRSQVTV
;
A
#
# COMPACT_ATOMS: atom_id res chain seq x y z
N MET A 1 65.64 -3.55 -26.62
CA MET A 1 66.41 -2.32 -26.92
C MET A 1 66.23 -1.98 -28.40
N GLY A 2 65.67 -0.83 -28.73
CA GLY A 2 65.42 -0.41 -30.12
C GLY A 2 64.48 0.78 -30.16
N ASN A 3 64.86 1.87 -29.50
CA ASN A 3 64.05 3.07 -29.31
C ASN A 3 64.96 4.28 -29.55
N ARG A 4 65.04 4.83 -30.79
CA ARG A 4 65.61 6.19 -31.00
C ARG A 4 65.48 6.84 -32.38
N GLU A 5 65.23 6.12 -33.47
CA GLU A 5 65.64 6.66 -34.78
C GLU A 5 64.63 7.54 -35.55
N GLU A 6 63.34 7.61 -35.19
CA GLU A 6 62.36 8.31 -36.06
C GLU A 6 61.87 9.66 -35.55
N ARG A 7 62.57 10.26 -34.58
CA ARG A 7 62.27 11.62 -34.07
C ARG A 7 62.82 12.79 -34.91
N SER A 8 63.22 12.60 -36.17
CA SER A 8 64.03 13.61 -36.90
C SER A 8 63.50 14.14 -38.24
N ARG A 9 62.28 13.83 -38.70
CA ARG A 9 61.80 14.31 -40.01
C ARG A 9 60.82 15.50 -40.00
N GLY A 10 60.49 16.06 -38.83
CA GLY A 10 59.43 17.07 -38.68
C GLY A 10 59.86 18.54 -38.58
N ARG A 11 61.10 18.93 -38.93
CA ARG A 11 61.55 20.32 -38.84
C ARG A 11 62.57 20.65 -39.91
N SER A 12 62.12 21.06 -41.10
CA SER A 12 62.87 21.91 -42.03
C SER A 12 62.03 22.22 -43.26
N ARG A 13 61.34 23.37 -43.24
CA ARG A 13 61.20 24.30 -44.38
C ARG A 13 60.31 25.46 -43.94
N LEU A 14 60.99 26.39 -43.28
CA LEU A 14 60.56 27.77 -43.16
C LEU A 14 60.75 28.45 -44.53
N ALA A 15 59.81 29.31 -44.89
CA ALA A 15 59.97 30.56 -45.61
C ALA A 15 60.70 30.56 -46.97
N PHE A 16 59.93 30.71 -48.05
CA PHE A 16 60.32 31.52 -49.21
C PHE A 16 59.06 32.30 -49.67
N ILE A 17 59.03 33.63 -49.46
CA ILE A 17 59.20 34.68 -50.50
C ILE A 17 57.88 34.89 -51.28
N THR A 18 57.04 35.86 -50.91
CA THR A 18 57.04 37.33 -51.16
C THR A 18 56.46 37.73 -52.52
N SER A 19 55.90 38.96 -52.57
CA SER A 19 55.22 39.64 -53.68
C SER A 19 53.75 39.22 -53.83
N GLY A 20 52.75 40.09 -53.93
CA GLY A 20 52.61 41.51 -54.25
C GLY A 20 51.13 41.65 -54.65
N GLU A 21 50.36 42.51 -53.98
CA GLU A 21 49.90 43.79 -54.53
C GLU A 21 48.53 43.71 -55.21
N ASP A 22 47.81 44.82 -55.08
CA ASP A 22 46.42 45.09 -55.40
C ASP A 22 45.91 44.63 -56.78
N ALA A 23 44.68 44.13 -56.82
CA ALA A 23 43.85 44.17 -58.02
C ALA A 23 42.35 44.24 -57.68
N HIS A 24 41.86 45.46 -57.73
CA HIS A 24 40.46 45.84 -57.82
C HIS A 24 39.92 45.45 -59.22
N LEU A 25 38.83 44.68 -59.34
CA LEU A 25 37.95 44.64 -60.54
C LEU A 25 36.55 44.03 -60.19
N PRO A 26 35.47 44.34 -60.96
CA PRO A 26 34.07 44.37 -60.49
C PRO A 26 33.14 43.33 -61.18
N PRO A 27 31.81 43.54 -61.24
CA PRO A 27 30.77 42.59 -60.82
C PRO A 27 30.40 41.52 -61.87
N GLY A 28 30.05 40.32 -61.40
CA GLY A 28 29.42 39.31 -62.25
C GLY A 28 30.05 37.92 -62.15
N ALA A 29 29.98 37.30 -60.98
CA ALA A 29 30.18 35.86 -60.85
C ALA A 29 29.01 35.30 -60.03
N VAL A 30 28.14 34.59 -60.73
CA VAL A 30 27.03 33.81 -60.18
C VAL A 30 27.63 32.77 -59.23
N ALA A 31 27.24 32.81 -57.95
CA ALA A 31 27.59 31.77 -56.99
C ALA A 31 26.91 30.44 -57.38
N PRO A 32 27.58 29.28 -57.28
CA PRO A 32 26.88 28.00 -57.32
C PRO A 32 26.01 27.90 -56.07
N SER A 33 24.72 27.66 -56.29
CA SER A 33 23.72 27.34 -55.28
C SER A 33 24.21 26.21 -54.36
N GLY A 34 24.32 26.50 -53.06
CA GLY A 34 24.46 25.48 -52.02
C GLY A 34 23.22 24.58 -51.96
N PRO A 35 23.34 23.37 -51.37
CA PRO A 35 22.25 22.41 -51.36
C PRO A 35 21.04 22.98 -50.62
N SER A 36 19.89 22.90 -51.27
CA SER A 36 18.58 23.27 -50.76
C SER A 36 18.29 22.46 -49.49
N THR A 37 18.18 23.13 -48.34
CA THR A 37 17.66 22.51 -47.12
C THR A 37 16.20 22.15 -47.38
N PRO A 38 15.78 20.87 -47.24
CA PRO A 38 14.40 20.50 -47.45
C PRO A 38 13.50 21.21 -46.42
N GLY A 39 12.32 21.67 -46.84
CA GLY A 39 11.39 22.48 -46.02
C GLY A 39 10.86 21.83 -44.72
N TRP A 40 11.25 20.60 -44.40
CA TRP A 40 10.94 19.95 -43.13
C TRP A 40 11.93 20.30 -42.00
N LEU A 41 13.06 20.94 -42.31
CA LEU A 41 14.07 21.37 -41.32
C LEU A 41 13.91 22.81 -40.82
N ALA A 42 12.90 23.56 -41.30
CA ALA A 42 12.68 24.96 -40.94
C ALA A 42 11.62 25.17 -39.81
N HIS A 43 11.14 24.09 -39.18
CA HIS A 43 10.07 24.15 -38.17
C HIS A 43 10.41 23.42 -36.87
N ALA A 44 11.68 23.42 -36.45
CA ALA A 44 12.11 22.75 -35.23
C ALA A 44 12.65 23.69 -34.14
N GLU A 45 12.22 24.95 -34.10
CA GLU A 45 12.63 25.89 -33.04
C GLU A 45 11.51 26.41 -32.12
N ASP A 46 10.24 26.04 -32.36
CA ASP A 46 9.11 26.36 -31.47
C ASP A 46 8.29 25.11 -31.10
N ALA A 47 8.96 24.06 -30.62
CA ALA A 47 8.29 22.93 -29.98
C ALA A 47 8.73 22.88 -28.52
N GLU A 48 7.91 23.45 -27.63
CA GLU A 48 8.00 23.18 -26.20
C GLU A 48 7.88 21.66 -25.98
N PRO A 49 8.74 21.04 -25.15
CA PRO A 49 8.64 19.63 -24.87
C PRO A 49 7.50 19.36 -23.87
N GLU A 50 6.26 19.32 -24.37
CA GLU A 50 5.15 18.62 -23.71
C GLU A 50 5.36 17.11 -23.88
N ASP A 51 6.14 16.51 -22.98
CA ASP A 51 6.07 15.10 -22.54
C ASP A 51 7.42 14.64 -21.96
N ALA A 52 7.78 15.21 -20.80
CA ALA A 52 8.80 14.63 -19.94
C ALA A 52 8.14 13.64 -18.95
N PRO A 53 8.65 12.40 -18.81
CA PRO A 53 8.03 11.41 -17.93
C PRO A 53 8.07 11.85 -16.46
N SER A 54 6.92 11.82 -15.80
CA SER A 54 6.63 12.40 -14.47
C SER A 54 7.29 11.73 -13.26
N TRP A 55 8.23 10.81 -13.49
CA TRP A 55 8.93 10.09 -12.42
C TRP A 55 10.30 10.68 -12.03
N SER A 56 10.64 11.90 -12.51
CA SER A 56 11.78 12.64 -11.97
C SER A 56 11.56 12.96 -10.49
N ALA A 57 12.08 12.08 -9.64
CA ALA A 57 12.08 12.16 -8.19
C ALA A 57 12.80 13.41 -7.64
N GLN A 58 13.32 14.28 -8.50
CA GLN A 58 13.97 15.54 -8.15
C GLN A 58 13.00 16.67 -7.75
N GLY A 59 11.70 16.58 -8.07
CA GLY A 59 10.75 17.70 -7.87
C GLY A 59 9.92 17.69 -6.58
N ARG A 60 9.87 16.59 -5.82
CA ARG A 60 8.95 16.46 -4.67
C ARG A 60 9.60 16.77 -3.32
N TRP A 61 10.93 16.68 -3.22
CA TRP A 61 11.67 16.86 -1.98
C TRP A 61 12.12 18.32 -1.80
N SER A 62 12.10 19.11 -2.88
CA SER A 62 12.45 20.53 -2.88
C SER A 62 11.36 21.44 -2.30
N ARG A 63 10.12 20.96 -2.11
CA ARG A 63 9.02 21.75 -1.51
C ARG A 63 8.80 21.54 -0.02
N ALA A 64 9.50 20.59 0.61
CA ALA A 64 9.26 20.22 2.01
C ALA A 64 10.32 20.77 2.99
N LEU A 65 11.32 21.51 2.50
CA LEU A 65 12.43 21.99 3.32
C LEU A 65 12.37 23.52 3.44
N PRO A 66 12.26 24.08 4.65
CA PRO A 66 12.29 25.54 4.87
C PRO A 66 13.56 26.18 4.29
N GLU A 67 13.45 27.33 3.62
CA GLU A 67 14.57 28.03 2.97
C GLU A 67 15.76 28.35 3.90
N ARG A 68 15.53 28.36 5.22
CA ARG A 68 16.57 28.53 6.25
C ARG A 68 17.60 27.40 6.28
N TRP A 69 17.37 26.28 5.59
CA TRP A 69 18.28 25.12 5.56
C TRP A 69 19.14 25.02 4.30
N TRP A 70 18.89 25.81 3.25
CA TRP A 70 19.70 25.77 2.02
C TRP A 70 20.98 26.60 2.06
N GLY A 71 21.18 27.39 3.12
CA GLY A 71 22.40 28.19 3.34
C GLY A 71 23.33 27.66 4.43
N ALA A 72 22.94 26.60 5.15
CA ALA A 72 23.77 26.04 6.21
C ALA A 72 24.88 25.19 5.58
N ARG A 73 25.99 25.84 5.22
CA ARG A 73 27.31 25.20 5.14
C ARG A 73 27.64 24.73 6.56
N VAL A 74 27.00 23.64 7.00
CA VAL A 74 27.51 22.89 8.14
C VAL A 74 28.77 22.27 7.57
N ASP A 75 29.90 22.94 7.80
CA ASP A 75 31.20 22.29 7.81
C ASP A 75 31.30 21.72 9.23
N PRO A 76 30.79 20.50 9.49
CA PRO A 76 31.15 19.83 10.72
C PRO A 76 32.66 19.67 10.61
N GLY A 77 33.42 20.47 11.38
CA GLY A 77 34.86 20.29 11.47
C GLY A 77 35.18 18.83 11.82
N ARG A 78 36.46 18.47 11.89
CA ARG A 78 36.88 17.07 12.14
C ARG A 78 36.13 16.37 13.28
N ALA A 79 35.74 17.11 14.32
CA ALA A 79 34.91 16.63 15.42
C ALA A 79 33.46 16.25 15.00
N GLY A 80 32.78 17.07 14.19
CA GLY A 80 31.43 16.76 13.73
C GLY A 80 31.39 15.64 12.70
N ALA A 81 32.43 15.53 11.85
CA ALA A 81 32.60 14.37 10.97
C ALA A 81 32.77 13.07 11.79
N ALA A 82 33.55 13.10 12.88
CA ALA A 82 33.70 11.96 13.78
C ALA A 82 32.37 11.56 14.44
N VAL A 83 31.55 12.52 14.87
CA VAL A 83 30.23 12.24 15.43
C VAL A 83 29.30 11.58 14.40
N LEU A 84 29.29 12.05 13.16
CA LEU A 84 28.47 11.45 12.09
C LEU A 84 28.91 10.01 11.79
N VAL A 85 30.21 9.72 11.80
CA VAL A 85 30.73 8.36 11.64
C VAL A 85 30.30 7.47 12.79
N ILE A 86 30.36 7.96 14.04
CA ILE A 86 29.90 7.21 15.22
C ILE A 86 28.40 6.92 15.13
N VAL A 87 27.58 7.91 14.79
CA VAL A 87 26.13 7.74 14.62
C VAL A 87 25.83 6.73 13.52
N GLY A 88 26.53 6.81 12.38
CA GLY A 88 26.40 5.83 11.30
C GLY A 88 26.76 4.41 11.73
N LEU A 89 27.84 4.24 12.50
CA LEU A 89 28.23 2.96 13.09
C LEU A 89 27.18 2.42 14.05
N ILE A 90 26.62 3.26 14.92
CA ILE A 90 25.56 2.87 15.86
C ILE A 90 24.33 2.40 15.08
N LEU A 91 23.87 3.15 14.08
CA LEU A 91 22.72 2.78 13.26
C LEU A 91 22.95 1.46 12.49
N ALA A 92 24.14 1.27 11.92
CA ALA A 92 24.49 0.02 11.25
C ALA A 92 24.49 -1.17 12.22
N THR A 93 25.01 -0.97 13.44
CA THR A 93 25.05 -2.02 14.47
C THR A 93 23.65 -2.40 14.92
N VAL A 94 22.76 -1.41 15.14
CA VAL A 94 21.35 -1.66 15.49
C VAL A 94 20.63 -2.40 14.36
N ALA A 95 20.85 -2.03 13.10
CA ALA A 95 20.27 -2.73 11.95
C ALA A 95 20.71 -4.19 11.89
N VAL A 96 22.00 -4.48 12.12
CA VAL A 96 22.52 -5.86 12.18
C VAL A 96 21.88 -6.65 13.32
N ILE A 97 21.75 -6.06 14.51
CA ILE A 97 21.10 -6.72 15.66
C ILE A 97 19.65 -7.01 15.32
N SER A 98 18.93 -6.05 14.74
CA SER A 98 17.52 -6.19 14.35
C SER A 98 17.30 -7.32 13.34
N VAL A 99 18.20 -7.47 12.36
CA VAL A 99 18.12 -8.56 11.37
C VAL A 99 18.42 -9.91 12.00
N ARG A 100 19.35 -9.98 12.96
CA ARG A 100 19.68 -11.25 13.65
C ARG A 100 18.59 -11.69 14.62
N SER A 101 17.93 -10.75 15.30
CA SER A 101 16.81 -11.06 16.20
C SER A 101 15.52 -11.45 15.46
N GLY A 102 15.41 -11.09 14.18
CA GLY A 102 14.24 -11.37 13.36
C GLY A 102 14.28 -12.71 12.61
N GLN A 103 15.19 -13.63 12.94
CA GLN A 103 15.15 -14.99 12.38
C GLN A 103 14.00 -15.75 13.06
N PRO A 104 12.87 -16.01 12.37
CA PRO A 104 11.81 -16.84 12.92
C PRO A 104 12.38 -18.24 13.14
N GLU A 105 12.33 -18.74 14.38
CA GLU A 105 12.57 -20.17 14.62
C GLU A 105 11.59 -20.96 13.76
N ALA A 106 12.12 -21.71 12.80
CA ALA A 106 11.35 -22.72 12.09
C ALA A 106 10.99 -23.80 13.11
N GLN A 107 9.81 -23.65 13.72
CA GLN A 107 9.23 -24.63 14.61
C GLN A 107 9.15 -25.96 13.86
N ALA A 108 9.98 -26.93 14.27
CA ALA A 108 10.06 -28.23 13.64
C ALA A 108 8.69 -28.90 13.71
N VAL A 109 8.07 -29.08 12.55
CA VAL A 109 6.82 -29.84 12.39
C VAL A 109 7.03 -31.22 13.00
N PRO A 110 6.25 -31.62 14.03
CA PRO A 110 6.30 -32.98 14.53
C PRO A 110 5.94 -33.93 13.39
N SER A 111 6.77 -34.96 13.20
CA SER A 111 6.52 -36.02 12.22
C SER A 111 5.14 -36.64 12.50
N LEU A 112 4.23 -36.47 11.55
CA LEU A 112 2.92 -37.11 11.58
C LEU A 112 3.10 -38.63 11.81
N PRO A 113 2.38 -39.25 12.75
CA PRO A 113 2.42 -40.69 12.89
C PRO A 113 1.91 -41.31 11.59
N LEU A 114 2.70 -42.22 10.99
CA LEU A 114 2.20 -43.05 9.91
C LEU A 114 0.91 -43.71 10.37
N ALA A 115 -0.17 -43.45 9.63
CA ALA A 115 -1.40 -44.19 9.76
C ALA A 115 -1.07 -45.68 9.61
N HIS A 116 -1.06 -46.39 10.74
CA HIS A 116 -1.10 -47.84 10.72
C HIS A 116 -2.44 -48.22 10.11
N VAL A 117 -2.42 -48.67 8.86
CA VAL A 117 -3.55 -49.37 8.24
C VAL A 117 -3.81 -50.59 9.11
N ARG A 118 -4.84 -50.49 9.96
CA ARG A 118 -5.34 -51.58 10.75
C ARG A 118 -6.10 -52.50 9.80
N SER A 119 -5.47 -53.60 9.39
CA SER A 119 -6.20 -54.73 8.83
C SER A 119 -7.27 -55.16 9.83
N GLU A 120 -8.53 -55.10 9.42
CA GLU A 120 -9.62 -55.77 10.10
C GLU A 120 -9.32 -57.26 10.14
N ALA A 121 -9.09 -57.78 11.35
CA ALA A 121 -9.25 -59.18 11.67
C ALA A 121 -10.37 -59.27 12.72
N THR A 122 -11.43 -59.97 12.32
CA THR A 122 -12.66 -60.37 13.02
C THR A 122 -12.39 -60.96 14.42
N PRO A 123 -13.33 -60.85 15.40
CA PRO A 123 -13.02 -60.94 16.81
C PRO A 123 -12.98 -62.38 17.35
N ALA A 124 -12.08 -62.61 18.30
CA ALA A 124 -12.12 -63.74 19.23
C ALA A 124 -11.90 -63.21 20.66
N ALA A 125 -12.57 -63.86 21.60
CA ALA A 125 -12.99 -63.38 22.92
C ALA A 125 -11.87 -63.04 23.95
N GLU A 126 -12.30 -62.22 24.94
CA GLU A 126 -11.78 -61.82 26.26
C GLU A 126 -10.69 -62.68 26.97
N PRO A 127 -9.90 -62.13 27.94
CA PRO A 127 -10.36 -61.22 29.01
C PRO A 127 -9.44 -60.05 29.44
N ALA A 128 -10.10 -59.08 30.10
CA ALA A 128 -9.61 -58.07 31.06
C ALA A 128 -8.09 -57.80 31.16
N GLU A 129 -7.64 -56.69 30.57
CA GLU A 129 -6.33 -56.11 30.87
C GLU A 129 -6.44 -54.64 31.28
N ALA A 130 -5.64 -54.31 32.28
CA ALA A 130 -5.75 -53.18 33.18
C ALA A 130 -5.87 -51.80 32.51
N ALA A 131 -6.65 -50.95 33.16
CA ALA A 131 -6.84 -49.53 32.87
C ALA A 131 -5.51 -48.81 32.64
N ARG A 132 -5.17 -48.57 31.37
CA ARG A 132 -4.23 -47.51 30.99
C ARG A 132 -4.95 -46.18 31.23
N PRO A 133 -4.29 -45.15 31.80
CA PRO A 133 -4.86 -43.81 31.84
C PRO A 133 -5.18 -43.40 30.40
N GLN A 134 -6.47 -43.34 30.06
CA GLN A 134 -6.89 -42.79 28.78
C GLN A 134 -6.61 -41.29 28.86
N LEU A 135 -5.66 -40.83 28.04
CA LEU A 135 -5.35 -39.41 27.91
C LEU A 135 -6.66 -38.69 27.54
N PRO A 136 -7.05 -37.61 28.25
CA PRO A 136 -8.28 -36.90 27.92
C PRO A 136 -8.25 -36.47 26.44
N PRO A 137 -9.40 -36.51 25.76
CA PRO A 137 -9.48 -36.09 24.36
C PRO A 137 -8.97 -34.65 24.22
N PRO A 138 -8.34 -34.30 23.08
CA PRO A 138 -7.95 -32.92 22.82
C PRO A 138 -9.20 -32.03 22.92
N VAL A 139 -9.13 -31.03 23.78
CA VAL A 139 -10.16 -30.00 23.85
C VAL A 139 -9.90 -29.04 22.69
N ASP A 140 -10.91 -28.81 21.86
CA ASP A 140 -10.85 -27.72 20.90
C ASP A 140 -10.76 -26.42 21.70
N GLU A 141 -9.75 -25.59 21.44
CA GLU A 141 -9.55 -24.28 22.06
C GLU A 141 -9.64 -23.20 20.98
N ILE A 142 -10.17 -22.03 21.34
CA ILE A 142 -10.13 -20.83 20.52
C ILE A 142 -9.06 -19.87 21.04
N VAL A 143 -8.40 -19.16 20.12
CA VAL A 143 -7.38 -18.16 20.41
C VAL A 143 -7.93 -16.76 20.12
N VAL A 144 -7.89 -15.89 21.12
CA VAL A 144 -8.43 -14.52 21.04
C VAL A 144 -7.33 -13.53 21.42
N SER A 145 -7.23 -12.41 20.70
CA SER A 145 -6.29 -11.33 21.01
C SER A 145 -6.95 -10.31 21.93
N VAL A 146 -6.37 -10.09 23.12
CA VAL A 146 -6.83 -9.05 24.06
C VAL A 146 -5.79 -7.95 24.13
N VAL A 147 -6.18 -6.73 23.76
CA VAL A 147 -5.29 -5.56 23.69
C VAL A 147 -5.91 -4.36 24.40
N GLY A 148 -5.09 -3.37 24.76
CA GLY A 148 -5.53 -2.16 25.45
C GLY A 148 -5.28 -2.19 26.96
N LEU A 149 -6.15 -1.54 27.74
CA LEU A 149 -5.99 -1.33 29.19
C LEU A 149 -6.38 -2.58 30.02
N VAL A 150 -5.72 -3.71 29.75
CA VAL A 150 -5.83 -4.96 30.51
C VAL A 150 -4.51 -5.29 31.22
N SER A 151 -4.57 -6.14 32.25
CA SER A 151 -3.39 -6.49 33.04
C SER A 151 -2.33 -7.22 32.22
N THR A 152 -2.75 -8.21 31.41
CA THR A 152 -1.87 -9.03 30.57
C THR A 152 -2.39 -9.03 29.13
N PRO A 153 -2.03 -8.01 28.32
CA PRO A 153 -2.39 -7.99 26.90
C PRO A 153 -1.64 -9.09 26.14
N GLY A 154 -2.29 -9.69 25.16
CA GLY A 154 -1.73 -10.79 24.37
C GLY A 154 -2.78 -11.75 23.86
N LEU A 155 -2.33 -12.95 23.45
CA LEU A 155 -3.21 -14.02 23.01
C LEU A 155 -3.66 -14.86 24.21
N VAL A 156 -4.95 -15.16 24.26
CA VAL A 156 -5.58 -15.95 25.31
C VAL A 156 -6.25 -17.17 24.67
N ARG A 157 -6.09 -18.35 25.29
CA ARG A 157 -6.72 -19.60 24.88
C ARG A 157 -7.95 -19.87 25.74
N LEU A 158 -9.08 -20.12 25.10
CA LEU A 158 -10.38 -20.29 25.76
C LEU A 158 -11.11 -21.49 25.17
N LEU A 159 -12.14 -21.97 25.87
CA LEU A 159 -13.02 -23.01 25.36
C LEU A 159 -14.02 -22.42 24.33
N PRO A 160 -14.49 -23.23 23.37
CA PRO A 160 -15.54 -22.84 22.44
C PRO A 160 -16.79 -22.36 23.18
N GLY A 161 -17.32 -21.21 22.77
CA GLY A 161 -18.49 -20.59 23.40
C GLY A 161 -18.19 -19.71 24.61
N SER A 162 -16.92 -19.54 25.00
CA SER A 162 -16.49 -18.48 25.91
C SER A 162 -16.92 -17.10 25.42
N ARG A 163 -17.13 -16.18 26.36
CA ARG A 163 -17.59 -14.81 26.11
C ARG A 163 -16.46 -13.79 26.31
N VAL A 164 -16.69 -12.56 25.86
CA VAL A 164 -15.78 -11.42 26.06
C VAL A 164 -15.37 -11.26 27.54
N ALA A 165 -16.30 -11.48 28.49
CA ALA A 165 -15.99 -11.46 29.92
C ALA A 165 -14.93 -12.50 30.34
N ASP A 166 -15.01 -13.71 29.78
CA ASP A 166 -14.08 -14.80 30.11
C ASP A 166 -12.67 -14.50 29.58
N ALA A 167 -12.58 -13.91 28.38
CA ALA A 167 -11.31 -13.47 27.81
C ALA A 167 -10.66 -12.35 28.64
N LEU A 168 -11.45 -11.39 29.13
CA LEU A 168 -10.95 -10.33 30.00
C LEU A 168 -10.48 -10.87 31.35
N ALA A 169 -11.22 -11.82 31.93
CA ALA A 169 -10.80 -12.49 33.16
C ALA A 169 -9.47 -13.23 32.97
N ALA A 170 -9.34 -13.98 31.87
CA ALA A 170 -8.12 -14.69 31.51
C ALA A 170 -6.95 -13.75 31.17
N ALA A 171 -7.22 -12.54 30.67
CA ALA A 171 -6.22 -11.47 30.50
C ALA A 171 -5.84 -10.76 31.83
N GLY A 172 -6.31 -11.25 32.98
CA GLY A 172 -6.03 -10.68 34.30
C GLY A 172 -6.88 -9.45 34.64
N GLY A 173 -8.02 -9.28 33.97
CA GLY A 173 -8.95 -8.18 34.19
C GLY A 173 -8.51 -6.85 33.59
N VAL A 174 -9.39 -5.86 33.77
CA VAL A 174 -9.23 -4.51 33.24
C VAL A 174 -8.46 -3.66 34.25
N ARG A 175 -7.49 -2.87 33.76
CA ARG A 175 -6.70 -1.96 34.59
C ARG A 175 -7.53 -0.73 35.01
N THR A 176 -7.10 -0.04 36.06
CA THR A 176 -7.72 1.22 36.49
C THR A 176 -7.76 2.22 35.32
N GLY A 177 -8.95 2.74 35.02
CA GLY A 177 -9.19 3.64 33.88
C GLY A 177 -9.48 2.95 32.54
N GLY A 178 -9.47 1.61 32.48
CA GLY A 178 -9.95 0.86 31.33
C GLY A 178 -11.48 0.82 31.29
N ASP A 179 -12.06 1.39 30.24
CA ASP A 179 -13.51 1.33 30.04
C ASP A 179 -13.92 0.04 29.29
N THR A 180 -14.99 -0.57 29.77
CA THR A 180 -15.64 -1.75 29.18
C THR A 180 -17.07 -1.46 28.70
N LEU A 181 -17.59 -0.25 28.88
CA LEU A 181 -18.94 0.13 28.47
C LEU A 181 -19.16 -0.04 26.97
N ALA A 182 -18.10 0.13 26.17
CA ALA A 182 -18.13 -0.10 24.72
C ALA A 182 -18.11 -1.59 24.32
N LEU A 183 -17.83 -2.51 25.26
CA LEU A 183 -17.70 -3.94 24.99
C LEU A 183 -18.96 -4.69 25.43
N ASN A 184 -19.50 -5.50 24.53
CA ASN A 184 -20.53 -6.46 24.88
C ASN A 184 -19.88 -7.66 25.62
N LEU A 185 -19.80 -7.58 26.95
CA LEU A 185 -19.20 -8.61 27.80
C LEU A 185 -19.85 -10.00 27.62
N ALA A 186 -21.11 -10.05 27.20
CA ALA A 186 -21.84 -11.29 26.95
C ALA A 186 -21.63 -11.83 25.52
N GLN A 187 -20.97 -11.11 24.62
CA GLN A 187 -20.77 -11.60 23.26
C GLN A 187 -19.92 -12.88 23.26
N ARG A 188 -20.37 -13.90 22.54
CA ARG A 188 -19.61 -15.13 22.32
C ARG A 188 -18.43 -14.84 21.41
N LEU A 189 -17.31 -15.47 21.71
CA LEU A 189 -16.07 -15.34 20.97
C LEU A 189 -15.91 -16.50 19.97
N SER A 190 -15.29 -16.17 18.84
CA SER A 190 -14.82 -17.09 17.82
C SER A 190 -13.29 -17.08 17.79
N ASP A 191 -12.71 -18.12 17.20
CA ASP A 191 -11.26 -18.17 16.99
C ASP A 191 -10.79 -17.01 16.10
N GLY A 192 -9.71 -16.35 16.51
CA GLY A 192 -9.16 -15.19 15.81
C GLY A 192 -9.77 -13.84 16.17
N ASP A 193 -10.77 -13.78 17.07
CA ASP A 193 -11.36 -12.51 17.50
C ASP A 193 -10.35 -11.60 18.20
N GLN A 194 -10.56 -10.27 18.09
CA GLN A 194 -9.79 -9.25 18.81
C GLN A 194 -10.69 -8.42 19.73
N ILE A 195 -10.28 -8.29 21.00
CA ILE A 195 -10.94 -7.50 22.03
C ILE A 195 -10.03 -6.33 22.37
N VAL A 196 -10.54 -5.10 22.20
CA VAL A 196 -9.82 -3.86 22.50
C VAL A 196 -10.45 -3.19 23.71
N VAL A 197 -9.69 -2.99 24.79
CA VAL A 197 -10.18 -2.45 26.06
C VAL A 197 -9.69 -1.03 26.28
N GLY A 198 -10.59 -0.12 26.64
CA GLY A 198 -10.22 1.23 27.05
C GLY A 198 -9.64 2.13 25.95
N VAL A 199 -9.77 1.74 24.68
CA VAL A 199 -9.64 2.67 23.56
C VAL A 199 -11.05 3.13 23.26
N ALA A 200 -11.35 4.41 23.46
CA ALA A 200 -12.56 4.99 22.89
C ALA A 200 -12.54 4.63 21.40
N ALA A 201 -13.56 3.90 20.92
CA ALA A 201 -13.69 3.63 19.49
C ALA A 201 -13.43 4.95 18.74
N PRO A 202 -12.60 4.96 17.67
CA PRO A 202 -12.46 6.18 16.87
C PRO A 202 -13.88 6.63 16.54
N ALA A 203 -14.18 7.89 16.84
CA ALA A 203 -15.51 8.46 16.72
C ALA A 203 -16.02 8.31 15.28
N ALA A 204 -16.62 7.17 14.97
CA ALA A 204 -17.66 7.09 13.98
C ALA A 204 -18.83 7.89 14.54
N ALA A 205 -19.42 8.72 13.68
CA ALA A 205 -20.50 9.65 13.93
C ALA A 205 -21.57 9.14 14.94
N PRO A 206 -22.23 10.04 15.69
CA PRO A 206 -23.10 9.67 16.80
C PRO A 206 -24.26 8.80 16.31
N SER A 207 -24.24 7.52 16.68
CA SER A 207 -25.44 6.70 16.64
C SER A 207 -26.31 7.10 17.83
N ALA A 208 -27.43 7.74 17.53
CA ALA A 208 -28.44 8.15 18.49
C ALA A 208 -28.89 6.96 19.36
N VAL A 209 -28.96 7.20 20.66
CA VAL A 209 -29.46 6.30 21.70
C VAL A 209 -30.98 6.21 21.67
N GLY A 210 -31.50 4.97 21.68
CA GLY A 210 -32.65 4.59 22.50
C GLY A 210 -33.95 4.17 21.78
N GLY A 211 -34.27 2.87 21.81
CA GLY A 211 -35.62 2.37 21.48
C GLY A 211 -35.76 0.85 21.28
N VAL A 212 -35.75 0.10 22.38
CA VAL A 212 -36.13 -1.32 22.59
C VAL A 212 -37.07 -1.99 21.56
N SER A 213 -36.74 -3.23 21.14
CA SER A 213 -37.60 -4.45 21.24
C SER A 213 -36.88 -5.72 20.76
N THR A 214 -36.92 -6.76 21.58
CA THR A 214 -36.47 -8.15 21.32
C THR A 214 -37.60 -8.96 20.60
N PRO A 215 -37.50 -10.29 20.40
CA PRO A 215 -37.28 -11.01 19.14
C PRO A 215 -38.56 -11.66 18.52
N GLY A 216 -38.49 -11.99 17.22
CA GLY A 216 -39.34 -13.02 16.59
C GLY A 216 -39.89 -12.67 15.20
N ALA A 217 -39.67 -13.59 14.25
CA ALA A 217 -40.24 -13.71 12.90
C ALA A 217 -39.61 -12.87 11.75
N ALA A 218 -38.87 -13.58 10.89
CA ALA A 218 -38.61 -13.23 9.49
C ALA A 218 -39.90 -13.32 8.64
N PRO A 219 -39.93 -12.98 7.33
CA PRO A 219 -38.87 -12.48 6.45
C PRO A 219 -39.27 -11.23 5.63
N ALA A 220 -38.30 -10.39 5.25
CA ALA A 220 -38.45 -9.52 4.06
C ALA A 220 -37.07 -9.07 3.57
N ASP A 221 -36.90 -9.23 2.27
CA ASP A 221 -35.71 -9.10 1.46
C ASP A 221 -34.92 -7.80 1.65
N GLY A 222 -33.62 -7.98 1.87
CA GLY A 222 -32.59 -6.95 1.78
C GLY A 222 -31.27 -7.63 1.44
N LYS A 223 -31.31 -8.39 0.34
CA LYS A 223 -30.26 -9.24 -0.23
C LYS A 223 -28.89 -8.56 -0.17
N ALA A 224 -28.12 -8.87 0.87
CA ALA A 224 -26.67 -8.76 0.86
C ALA A 224 -26.08 -9.82 -0.07
N THR A 225 -26.19 -9.61 -1.38
CA THR A 225 -25.28 -10.23 -2.36
C THR A 225 -24.06 -9.33 -2.42
N THR A 226 -22.89 -9.72 -1.89
CA THR A 226 -21.96 -10.59 -2.65
C THR A 226 -22.45 -10.86 -4.08
N GLY A 227 -22.34 -9.84 -4.94
CA GLY A 227 -22.56 -9.95 -6.39
C GLY A 227 -23.83 -9.30 -6.97
N GLY A 228 -24.41 -8.29 -6.31
CA GLY A 228 -25.54 -7.51 -6.87
C GLY A 228 -25.09 -6.20 -7.51
N LEU A 229 -25.70 -5.80 -8.63
CA LEU A 229 -25.48 -4.50 -9.24
C LEU A 229 -25.95 -3.39 -8.29
N VAL A 230 -25.16 -2.33 -8.16
CA VAL A 230 -25.44 -1.15 -7.34
C VAL A 230 -26.39 -0.22 -8.10
N ASP A 231 -27.53 0.11 -7.50
CA ASP A 231 -28.51 1.03 -8.10
C ASP A 231 -28.08 2.49 -7.91
N LEU A 232 -27.85 3.23 -9.00
CA LEU A 232 -27.40 4.63 -8.99
C LEU A 232 -28.40 5.59 -8.35
N ASN A 233 -29.69 5.26 -8.38
CA ASN A 233 -30.75 6.11 -7.86
C ASN A 233 -30.94 5.95 -6.36
N THR A 234 -30.65 4.77 -5.81
CA THR A 234 -30.89 4.45 -4.39
C THR A 234 -29.60 4.26 -3.58
N ALA A 235 -28.45 4.08 -4.24
CA ALA A 235 -27.18 3.88 -3.57
C ALA A 235 -26.80 5.05 -2.65
N THR A 236 -26.21 4.66 -1.53
CA THR A 236 -25.56 5.53 -0.56
C THR A 236 -24.15 5.89 -1.02
N GLU A 237 -23.58 6.95 -0.44
CA GLU A 237 -22.22 7.40 -0.78
C GLU A 237 -21.19 6.29 -0.57
N THR A 238 -21.32 5.52 0.51
CA THR A 238 -20.45 4.38 0.84
C THR A 238 -20.58 3.23 -0.16
N GLU A 239 -21.77 2.98 -0.69
CA GLU A 239 -21.99 1.93 -1.71
C GLU A 239 -21.43 2.34 -3.07
N LEU A 240 -21.49 3.64 -3.40
CA LEU A 240 -20.86 4.19 -4.61
C LEU A 240 -19.33 4.22 -4.49
N ASP A 241 -18.78 4.53 -3.31
CA ASP A 241 -17.33 4.51 -3.03
C ASP A 241 -16.73 3.09 -3.10
N ALA A 242 -17.53 2.06 -2.85
CA ALA A 242 -17.10 0.67 -2.99
C ALA A 242 -16.90 0.23 -4.46
N LEU A 243 -17.32 1.05 -5.44
CA LEU A 243 -17.19 0.73 -6.87
C LEU A 243 -15.74 0.96 -7.36
N PRO A 244 -15.23 0.11 -8.27
CA PRO A 244 -13.85 0.16 -8.71
C PRO A 244 -13.55 1.46 -9.47
N GLY A 245 -12.70 2.30 -8.88
CA GLY A 245 -12.29 3.57 -9.48
C GLY A 245 -13.27 4.73 -9.24
N VAL A 246 -14.29 4.52 -8.41
CA VAL A 246 -15.06 5.59 -7.77
C VAL A 246 -14.46 5.80 -6.39
N GLY A 247 -14.12 7.04 -6.07
CA GLY A 247 -13.68 7.43 -4.73
C GLY A 247 -14.67 8.40 -4.10
N PRO A 248 -14.43 8.90 -2.88
CA PRO A 248 -15.39 9.71 -2.14
C PRO A 248 -15.78 10.99 -2.90
N VAL A 249 -14.83 11.59 -3.61
CA VAL A 249 -15.07 12.79 -4.44
C VAL A 249 -16.01 12.49 -5.61
N THR A 250 -15.82 11.35 -6.29
CA THR A 250 -16.66 10.95 -7.42
C THR A 250 -18.02 10.44 -6.95
N ALA A 251 -18.09 9.72 -5.83
CA ALA A 251 -19.34 9.31 -5.20
C ALA A 251 -20.21 10.53 -4.84
N ALA A 252 -19.62 11.55 -4.22
CA ALA A 252 -20.27 12.82 -3.95
C ALA A 252 -20.74 13.53 -5.25
N ALA A 253 -19.94 13.49 -6.32
CA ALA A 253 -20.31 14.05 -7.62
C ALA A 253 -21.53 13.33 -8.25
N ILE A 254 -21.63 12.00 -8.12
CA ILE A 254 -22.78 11.22 -8.59
C ILE A 254 -24.04 11.62 -7.80
N ILE A 255 -23.93 11.79 -6.49
CA ILE A 255 -25.04 12.22 -5.61
C ILE A 255 -25.46 13.67 -5.92
N ALA A 256 -24.50 14.55 -6.18
CA ALA A 256 -24.77 15.92 -6.60
C ALA A 256 -25.49 15.96 -7.96
N TRP A 257 -25.02 15.17 -8.92
CA TRP A 257 -25.62 15.06 -10.25
C TRP A 257 -27.08 14.62 -10.16
N ARG A 258 -27.43 13.60 -9.36
CA ARG A 258 -28.84 13.18 -9.20
C ARG A 258 -29.72 14.22 -8.53
N THR A 259 -29.13 15.07 -7.69
CA THR A 259 -29.86 16.13 -6.97
C THR A 259 -30.15 17.30 -7.91
N THR A 260 -29.24 17.60 -8.83
CA THR A 260 -29.36 18.72 -9.76
C THR A 260 -30.09 18.36 -11.06
N ASN A 261 -29.84 17.18 -11.62
CA ASN A 261 -30.37 16.74 -12.92
C ASN A 261 -31.54 15.76 -12.78
N GLY A 262 -31.82 15.27 -11.57
CA GLY A 262 -32.84 14.27 -11.29
C GLY A 262 -32.31 12.83 -11.34
N LYS A 263 -33.21 11.86 -11.27
CA LYS A 263 -32.85 10.43 -11.29
C LYS A 263 -32.13 10.05 -12.59
N PHE A 264 -31.17 9.15 -12.49
CA PHE A 264 -30.59 8.48 -13.65
C PHE A 264 -31.72 7.69 -14.36
N THR A 265 -31.72 7.73 -15.68
CA THR A 265 -32.61 6.94 -16.55
C THR A 265 -31.83 5.92 -17.37
N ASP A 266 -30.52 6.14 -17.56
CA ASP A 266 -29.62 5.22 -18.24
C ASP A 266 -28.23 5.24 -17.59
N VAL A 267 -27.51 4.12 -17.64
CA VAL A 267 -26.15 4.00 -17.08
C VAL A 267 -25.15 4.88 -17.84
N ALA A 268 -25.40 5.22 -19.11
CA ALA A 268 -24.54 6.10 -19.91
C ALA A 268 -24.47 7.53 -19.36
N GLN A 269 -25.49 7.98 -18.60
CA GLN A 269 -25.50 9.31 -18.00
C GLN A 269 -24.45 9.49 -16.90
N LEU A 270 -23.84 8.40 -16.39
CA LEU A 270 -22.64 8.50 -15.56
C LEU A 270 -21.50 9.24 -16.25
N GLY A 271 -21.44 9.25 -17.58
CA GLY A 271 -20.42 9.99 -18.33
C GLY A 271 -20.57 11.51 -18.28
N GLU A 272 -21.73 12.01 -17.83
CA GLU A 272 -21.99 13.44 -17.61
C GLU A 272 -21.56 13.90 -16.20
N VAL A 273 -21.16 12.96 -15.34
CA VAL A 273 -20.68 13.24 -13.99
C VAL A 273 -19.21 13.60 -14.02
N ASP A 274 -18.87 14.70 -13.33
CA ASP A 274 -17.48 15.16 -13.19
C ASP A 274 -16.60 14.07 -12.54
N GLY A 275 -15.50 13.72 -13.22
CA GLY A 275 -14.58 12.67 -12.76
C GLY A 275 -14.88 11.25 -13.27
N ILE A 276 -15.92 11.03 -14.07
CA ILE A 276 -16.18 9.73 -14.72
C ILE A 276 -15.81 9.81 -16.21
N GLY A 277 -14.60 9.36 -16.53
CA GLY A 277 -14.16 9.22 -17.92
C GLY A 277 -14.68 7.94 -18.61
N PRO A 278 -14.54 7.83 -19.94
CA PRO A 278 -15.03 6.68 -20.72
C PRO A 278 -14.48 5.34 -20.22
N VAL A 279 -13.21 5.32 -19.81
CA VAL A 279 -12.54 4.14 -19.24
C VAL A 279 -13.15 3.68 -17.92
N ARG A 280 -13.64 4.61 -17.09
CA ARG A 280 -14.30 4.28 -15.81
C ARG A 280 -15.72 3.82 -16.05
N LEU A 281 -16.44 4.50 -16.94
CA LEU A 281 -17.80 4.16 -17.32
C LEU A 281 -17.92 2.70 -17.81
N GLU A 282 -16.99 2.25 -18.66
CA GLU A 282 -16.96 0.85 -19.13
C GLU A 282 -16.84 -0.17 -18.00
N LYS A 283 -16.03 0.11 -16.98
CA LYS A 283 -15.85 -0.77 -15.81
C LYS A 283 -17.07 -0.78 -14.90
N LEU A 284 -17.77 0.36 -14.81
CA LEU A 284 -18.94 0.53 -13.96
C LEU A 284 -20.19 -0.12 -14.57
N ARG A 285 -20.35 -0.12 -15.90
CA ARG A 285 -21.52 -0.71 -16.58
C ARG A 285 -21.88 -2.14 -16.14
N SER A 286 -20.90 -2.97 -15.78
CA SER A 286 -21.14 -4.34 -15.31
C SER A 286 -21.52 -4.45 -13.83
N GLN A 287 -21.46 -3.35 -13.09
CA GLN A 287 -21.62 -3.32 -11.63
C GLN A 287 -22.72 -2.36 -11.15
N VAL A 288 -23.30 -1.56 -12.04
CA VAL A 288 -24.37 -0.62 -11.69
C VAL A 288 -25.64 -0.82 -12.50
N THR A 289 -26.78 -0.47 -11.91
CA THR A 289 -28.12 -0.46 -12.49
C THR A 289 -28.82 0.87 -12.18
N VAL A 290 -29.96 1.14 -12.82
CA VAL A 290 -30.78 2.35 -12.67
C VAL A 290 -32.19 2.00 -12.21
#